data_AF-A0A0C5VZ71-F1
#
_entry.id   AF-A0A0C5VZ71-F1
#
_cell.length_a   1.000
_cell.length_b   1.000
_cell.length_c   1.000
_cell.angle_alpha   90.00
_cell.angle_beta   90.00
_cell.angle_gamma   90.00
#
_symmetry.space_group_name_H-M   'P 1'
#
loop_
_entity.id
_entity.type
_entity.pdbx_description
1 polymer ?
#
loop_
_entity_poly.entity_id
_entity_poly.type
_entity_poly.pdbx_seq_one_letter_code
_entity_poly.pdbx_strand_id
1 'polypeptide(L)'
;MNNPTVTVNPYGEIDDKYLDRFLSELPSTPPATYLEYLRNRNGGKFKNDIVLLSGKYFCSVHEYFGLFLTPAYLSLEENYKCYRNRVSKFFLPIATDPGGNIFGISLADEDYGKIYLWNHELEGQAKSLTWLSNDFSLFISSLQERSLSDLDQILTNDDKVRLHDYFLIHHLALEELDEYGRSILERAVIKGASQCIKLLYSKGAKKRSSLMLAKRNAQFFEKHKEIVKLIEEFYGGK
;
A
#
# COMPACT_ATOMS: atom_id res chain seq x y z
N MET A 1 -7.53 13.83 14.89
CA MET A 1 -7.33 12.58 14.11
C MET A 1 -6.88 11.48 15.06
N ASN A 2 -7.53 10.32 15.09
CA ASN A 2 -7.28 9.26 16.10
C ASN A 2 -6.42 8.08 15.59
N ASN A 3 -5.90 8.15 14.37
CA ASN A 3 -5.09 7.08 13.78
C ASN A 3 -3.60 7.24 14.16
N PRO A 4 -2.96 6.22 14.78
CA PRO A 4 -1.54 6.28 15.14
C PRO A 4 -0.65 6.48 13.92
N THR A 5 0.50 7.11 14.11
CA THR A 5 1.47 7.37 13.04
C THR A 5 2.59 6.34 13.03
N VAL A 6 3.01 5.90 11.85
CA VAL A 6 4.20 5.04 11.66
C VAL A 6 5.43 5.89 11.35
N THR A 7 5.30 6.86 10.44
CA THR A 7 6.35 7.83 10.11
C THR A 7 5.81 9.24 10.23
N VAL A 8 6.52 10.09 10.98
CA VAL A 8 6.14 11.49 11.16
C VAL A 8 7.11 12.35 10.36
N ASN A 9 6.56 13.20 9.49
CA ASN A 9 7.30 14.23 8.78
C ASN A 9 8.58 13.74 8.06
N PRO A 10 8.49 12.73 7.18
CA PRO A 10 9.66 12.12 6.53
C PRO A 10 10.42 13.08 5.61
N TYR A 11 9.81 14.20 5.21
CA TYR A 11 10.41 15.18 4.29
C TYR A 11 10.71 16.53 4.97
N GLY A 12 10.61 16.60 6.29
CA GLY A 12 10.92 17.79 7.08
C GLY A 12 9.86 18.88 7.01
N GLU A 13 10.09 19.94 7.79
CA GLU A 13 9.21 21.10 7.84
C GLU A 13 9.01 21.72 6.45
N ILE A 14 7.78 22.14 6.19
CA ILE A 14 7.42 22.79 4.93
C ILE A 14 7.83 24.26 5.01
N ASP A 15 8.58 24.71 4.00
CA ASP A 15 8.83 26.15 3.79
C ASP A 15 7.50 26.86 3.48
N ASP A 16 7.13 27.83 4.32
CA ASP A 16 5.90 28.61 4.16
C ASP A 16 5.82 29.30 2.79
N LYS A 17 6.93 29.79 2.25
CA LYS A 17 6.93 30.40 0.90
C LYS A 17 6.61 29.38 -0.17
N TYR A 18 7.08 28.15 0.01
CA TYR A 18 6.78 27.07 -0.90
C TYR A 18 5.31 26.65 -0.78
N LEU A 19 4.78 26.55 0.43
CA LEU A 19 3.36 26.28 0.65
C LEU A 19 2.48 27.35 0.03
N ASP A 20 2.74 28.63 0.31
CA ASP A 20 1.97 29.75 -0.23
C ASP A 20 1.98 29.77 -1.76
N ARG A 21 3.14 29.51 -2.37
CA ARG A 21 3.23 29.35 -3.83
C ARG A 21 2.32 28.23 -4.32
N PHE A 22 2.44 27.03 -3.73
CA PHE A 22 1.64 25.89 -4.15
C PHE A 22 0.13 26.15 -3.98
N LEU A 23 -0.29 26.74 -2.85
CA LEU A 23 -1.69 27.09 -2.60
C LEU A 23 -2.23 28.08 -3.64
N SER A 24 -1.40 29.01 -4.12
CA SER A 24 -1.79 29.96 -5.17
C SER A 24 -2.04 29.32 -6.55
N GLU A 25 -1.56 28.09 -6.76
CA GLU A 25 -1.77 27.32 -8.00
C GLU A 25 -3.06 26.49 -7.97
N LEU A 26 -3.68 26.33 -6.80
CA LEU A 26 -4.90 25.55 -6.62
C LEU A 26 -6.14 26.40 -6.96
N PRO A 27 -7.24 25.79 -7.44
CA PRO A 27 -8.47 26.52 -7.75
C PRO A 27 -9.21 27.01 -6.49
N SER A 28 -8.93 26.43 -5.33
CA SER A 28 -9.48 26.80 -4.03
C SER A 28 -8.55 26.32 -2.92
N THR A 29 -8.57 27.01 -1.77
CA THR A 29 -7.77 26.65 -0.60
C THR A 29 -8.22 25.28 -0.07
N PRO A 30 -7.31 24.34 0.23
CA PRO A 30 -7.67 23.06 0.83
C PRO A 30 -8.27 23.19 2.23
N PRO A 31 -9.05 22.20 2.71
CA PRO A 31 -9.60 22.21 4.06
C PRO A 31 -8.51 22.39 5.13
N ALA A 32 -8.82 23.18 6.17
CA ALA A 32 -7.87 23.48 7.25
C ALA A 32 -7.28 22.23 7.92
N THR A 33 -8.10 21.17 8.07
CA THR A 33 -7.67 19.89 8.64
C THR A 33 -6.60 19.18 7.79
N TYR A 34 -6.67 19.31 6.47
CA TYR A 34 -5.64 18.78 5.58
C TYR A 34 -4.37 19.64 5.60
N LEU A 35 -4.50 20.97 5.66
CA LEU A 35 -3.34 21.87 5.81
C LEU A 35 -2.59 21.61 7.12
N GLU A 36 -3.31 21.39 8.22
CA GLU A 36 -2.72 20.99 9.50
C GLU A 36 -1.98 19.65 9.39
N TYR A 37 -2.57 18.65 8.72
CA TYR A 37 -1.88 17.38 8.42
C TYR A 37 -0.59 17.63 7.63
N LEU A 38 -0.68 18.40 6.55
CA LEU A 38 0.44 18.64 5.64
C LEU A 38 1.61 19.29 6.38
N ARG A 39 1.35 20.32 7.20
CA ARG A 39 2.36 20.99 8.04
C ARG A 39 3.00 20.07 9.07
N ASN A 40 2.18 19.27 9.75
CA ASN A 40 2.68 18.44 10.87
C ASN A 40 3.30 17.12 10.42
N ARG A 41 2.95 16.63 9.21
CA ARG A 41 3.28 15.25 8.80
C ARG A 41 3.92 15.13 7.45
N ASN A 42 3.75 16.09 6.54
CA ASN A 42 4.36 16.14 5.21
C ASN A 42 4.56 14.75 4.56
N GLY A 43 3.47 14.07 4.18
CA GLY A 43 3.49 12.70 3.61
C GLY A 43 3.63 11.53 4.59
N GLY A 44 3.75 11.79 5.90
CA GLY A 44 3.87 10.76 6.94
C GLY A 44 2.73 9.73 6.91
N LYS A 45 3.07 8.48 7.27
CA LYS A 45 2.18 7.31 7.18
C LYS A 45 1.42 7.04 8.48
N PHE A 46 0.19 6.56 8.34
CA PHE A 46 -0.62 6.09 9.45
C PHE A 46 -0.48 4.57 9.66
N LYS A 47 -0.75 4.10 10.87
CA LYS A 47 -0.71 2.67 11.24
C LYS A 47 -1.87 1.93 10.61
N ASN A 48 -3.08 2.49 10.72
CA ASN A 48 -4.24 1.94 10.07
C ASN A 48 -4.32 2.49 8.65
N ASP A 49 -4.39 1.59 7.68
CA ASP A 49 -4.32 1.91 6.26
C ASP A 49 -5.45 1.28 5.44
N ILE A 50 -6.29 0.44 6.05
CA ILE A 50 -7.35 -0.28 5.34
C ILE A 50 -8.59 0.60 5.19
N VAL A 51 -9.04 0.73 3.95
CA VAL A 51 -10.31 1.39 3.61
C VAL A 51 -11.39 0.32 3.50
N LEU A 52 -12.47 0.51 4.26
CA LEU A 52 -13.68 -0.29 4.11
C LEU A 52 -14.73 0.50 3.35
N LEU A 53 -15.39 -0.15 2.39
CA LEU A 53 -16.57 0.37 1.71
C LEU A 53 -17.75 -0.56 2.01
N SER A 54 -18.83 0.00 2.56
CA SER A 54 -19.98 -0.78 3.03
C SER A 54 -19.61 -1.95 3.96
N GLY A 55 -18.62 -1.72 4.85
CA GLY A 55 -18.15 -2.70 5.83
C GLY A 55 -17.27 -3.81 5.27
N LYS A 56 -16.91 -3.78 3.98
CA LYS A 56 -16.03 -4.76 3.34
C LYS A 56 -14.71 -4.13 2.96
N TYR A 57 -13.65 -4.93 2.91
CA TYR A 57 -12.36 -4.50 2.36
C TYR A 57 -12.57 -3.91 0.97
N PHE A 58 -12.05 -2.72 0.75
CA PHE A 58 -12.11 -2.03 -0.53
C PHE A 58 -10.71 -1.87 -1.12
N CYS A 59 -9.82 -1.19 -0.39
CA CYS A 59 -8.42 -1.03 -0.76
C CYS A 59 -7.59 -0.67 0.49
N SER A 60 -6.32 -0.30 0.31
CA SER A 60 -5.50 0.26 1.38
C SER A 60 -4.78 1.52 0.91
N VAL A 61 -4.55 2.48 1.80
CA VAL A 61 -3.67 3.62 1.50
C VAL A 61 -2.21 3.17 1.56
N HIS A 62 -1.41 3.52 0.56
CA HIS A 62 -0.03 3.06 0.41
C HIS A 62 1.00 4.15 0.71
N GLU A 63 0.95 5.25 -0.04
CA GLU A 63 1.85 6.40 0.10
C GLU A 63 1.04 7.69 0.18
N TYR A 64 1.34 8.53 1.17
CA TYR A 64 0.74 9.87 1.28
C TYR A 64 1.68 10.90 0.66
N PHE A 65 1.13 11.86 -0.06
CA PHE A 65 1.91 12.90 -0.71
C PHE A 65 2.29 14.00 0.28
N GLY A 66 3.53 14.47 0.17
CA GLY A 66 4.06 15.61 0.91
C GLY A 66 4.45 16.75 -0.03
N LEU A 67 4.62 17.95 0.51
CA LEU A 67 5.11 19.11 -0.23
C LEU A 67 6.63 19.22 -0.08
N PHE A 68 7.35 18.69 -1.09
CA PHE A 68 8.81 18.68 -1.19
C PHE A 68 9.22 18.41 -2.66
N LEU A 69 10.51 18.56 -2.97
CA LEU A 69 11.02 18.50 -4.35
C LEU A 69 11.31 17.08 -4.84
N THR A 70 11.94 16.23 -4.02
CA THR A 70 12.37 14.88 -4.44
C THR A 70 12.17 13.82 -3.36
N PRO A 71 11.73 12.61 -3.71
CA PRO A 71 11.43 12.15 -5.07
C PRO A 71 10.05 12.61 -5.61
N ALA A 72 9.96 12.90 -6.90
CA ALA A 72 8.77 13.49 -7.54
C ALA A 72 7.50 12.63 -7.42
N TYR A 73 7.61 11.29 -7.43
CA TYR A 73 6.45 10.39 -7.35
C TYR A 73 5.72 10.47 -5.99
N LEU A 74 6.34 11.03 -4.95
CA LEU A 74 5.74 11.27 -3.64
C LEU A 74 5.44 12.76 -3.39
N SER A 75 5.79 13.64 -4.33
CA SER A 75 5.54 15.07 -4.23
C SER A 75 4.08 15.40 -4.56
N LEU A 76 3.43 16.12 -3.65
CA LEU A 76 2.05 16.58 -3.78
C LEU A 76 1.87 17.48 -5.01
N GLU A 77 2.81 18.40 -5.23
CA GLU A 77 2.76 19.34 -6.34
C GLU A 77 2.88 18.63 -7.70
N GLU A 78 3.84 17.71 -7.83
CA GLU A 78 4.04 16.97 -9.07
C GLU A 78 2.86 16.03 -9.37
N ASN A 79 2.30 15.39 -8.33
CA ASN A 79 1.09 14.60 -8.49
C ASN A 79 -0.13 15.48 -8.85
N TYR A 80 -0.28 16.67 -8.27
CA TYR A 80 -1.35 17.61 -8.66
C TYR A 80 -1.22 18.01 -10.14
N LYS A 81 -0.02 18.40 -10.59
CA LYS A 81 0.23 18.74 -12.01
C LYS A 81 -0.08 17.57 -12.94
N CYS A 82 0.26 16.34 -12.54
CA CYS A 82 0.01 15.13 -13.31
C CYS A 82 -1.50 14.84 -13.48
N TYR A 83 -2.29 14.96 -12.41
CA TYR A 83 -3.69 14.48 -12.41
C TYR A 83 -4.75 15.56 -12.63
N ARG A 84 -4.43 16.85 -12.47
CA ARG A 84 -5.41 17.95 -12.59
C ARG A 84 -6.15 18.03 -13.93
N ASN A 85 -5.56 17.49 -15.00
CA ASN A 85 -6.20 17.45 -16.33
C ASN A 85 -6.75 16.08 -16.71
N ARG A 86 -6.48 15.05 -15.91
CA ARG A 86 -6.94 13.67 -16.11
C ARG A 86 -8.20 13.36 -15.30
N VAL A 87 -8.30 13.94 -14.11
CA VAL A 87 -9.44 13.79 -13.21
C VAL A 87 -10.29 15.06 -13.20
N SER A 88 -9.75 16.13 -12.61
CA SER A 88 -10.34 17.47 -12.55
C SER A 88 -9.34 18.41 -11.90
N LYS A 89 -9.34 19.69 -12.28
CA LYS A 89 -8.47 20.69 -11.63
C LYS A 89 -8.81 20.91 -10.16
N PHE A 90 -10.03 20.56 -9.76
CA PHE A 90 -10.53 20.62 -8.39
C PHE A 90 -10.22 19.34 -7.59
N PHE A 91 -9.64 18.31 -8.20
CA PHE A 91 -9.21 17.11 -7.49
C PHE A 91 -7.78 17.29 -7.01
N LEU A 92 -7.59 17.49 -5.71
CA LEU A 92 -6.28 17.57 -5.07
C LEU A 92 -5.85 16.16 -4.66
N PRO A 93 -4.87 15.53 -5.34
CA PRO A 93 -4.41 14.20 -4.96
C PRO A 93 -3.68 14.25 -3.62
N ILE A 94 -3.90 13.27 -2.74
CA ILE A 94 -3.32 13.24 -1.39
C ILE A 94 -2.58 11.94 -1.05
N ALA A 95 -2.90 10.85 -1.72
CA ALA A 95 -2.27 9.55 -1.50
C ALA A 95 -2.49 8.58 -2.67
N THR A 96 -1.81 7.44 -2.63
CA THR A 96 -1.99 6.31 -3.55
C THR A 96 -2.52 5.07 -2.84
N ASP A 97 -3.09 4.13 -3.59
CA ASP A 97 -3.21 2.72 -3.18
C ASP A 97 -2.10 1.87 -3.84
N PRO A 98 -1.92 0.58 -3.46
CA PRO A 98 -0.93 -0.30 -4.10
C PRO A 98 -1.19 -0.60 -5.57
N GLY A 99 -2.42 -0.37 -6.06
CA GLY A 99 -2.82 -0.57 -7.45
C GLY A 99 -2.54 0.65 -8.33
N GLY A 100 -2.02 1.75 -7.79
CA GLY A 100 -1.76 3.00 -8.51
C GLY A 100 -2.98 3.92 -8.62
N ASN A 101 -4.07 3.62 -7.93
CA ASN A 101 -5.22 4.52 -7.80
C ASN A 101 -4.90 5.69 -6.88
N ILE A 102 -5.60 6.81 -7.07
CA ILE A 102 -5.27 8.06 -6.38
C ILE A 102 -6.40 8.46 -5.44
N PHE A 103 -6.09 8.64 -4.17
CA PHE A 103 -6.97 9.31 -3.22
C PHE A 103 -6.86 10.81 -3.42
N GLY A 104 -7.98 11.53 -3.38
CA GLY A 104 -7.98 12.99 -3.49
C GLY A 104 -9.09 13.67 -2.71
N ILE A 105 -8.85 14.93 -2.41
CA ILE A 105 -9.81 15.86 -1.80
C ILE A 105 -10.46 16.66 -2.93
N SER A 106 -11.78 16.77 -2.93
CA SER A 106 -12.45 17.72 -3.82
C SER A 106 -12.31 19.14 -3.29
N LEU A 107 -11.95 20.06 -4.19
CA LEU A 107 -11.88 21.50 -4.00
C LEU A 107 -13.02 22.21 -4.73
N ALA A 108 -13.96 21.48 -5.33
CA ALA A 108 -15.13 22.03 -5.99
C ALA A 108 -16.18 22.41 -4.94
N ASP A 109 -17.00 23.44 -5.22
CA ASP A 109 -17.94 23.97 -4.24
C ASP A 109 -19.03 22.95 -3.85
N GLU A 110 -19.45 22.09 -4.77
CA GLU A 110 -20.57 21.15 -4.57
C GLU A 110 -20.23 20.02 -3.59
N ASP A 111 -18.95 19.67 -3.48
CA ASP A 111 -18.47 18.57 -2.66
C ASP A 111 -17.13 18.86 -1.98
N TYR A 112 -16.88 20.13 -1.68
CA TYR A 112 -15.67 20.63 -1.06
C TYR A 112 -15.29 19.81 0.19
N GLY A 113 -14.03 19.40 0.24
CA GLY A 113 -13.44 18.64 1.34
C GLY A 113 -13.70 17.14 1.32
N LYS A 114 -14.65 16.64 0.50
CA LYS A 114 -14.93 15.21 0.41
C LYS A 114 -13.74 14.43 -0.16
N ILE A 115 -13.60 13.20 0.31
CA ILE A 115 -12.54 12.28 -0.10
C ILE A 115 -13.07 11.30 -1.13
N TYR A 116 -12.32 11.14 -2.22
CA TYR A 116 -12.60 10.19 -3.28
C TYR A 116 -11.38 9.32 -3.58
N LEU A 117 -11.63 8.09 -4.06
CA LEU A 117 -10.65 7.29 -4.78
C LEU A 117 -10.93 7.40 -6.28
N TRP A 118 -9.92 7.79 -7.04
CA TRP A 118 -9.93 7.73 -8.49
C TRP A 118 -9.30 6.42 -8.97
N ASN A 119 -10.10 5.59 -9.65
CA ASN A 119 -9.63 4.41 -10.34
C ASN A 119 -9.13 4.78 -11.74
N HIS A 120 -7.80 4.72 -11.90
CA HIS A 120 -7.14 5.10 -13.15
C HIS A 120 -7.46 4.15 -14.32
N GLU A 121 -7.84 2.89 -14.04
CA GLU A 121 -8.25 1.92 -15.07
C GLU A 121 -9.58 2.32 -15.74
N LEU A 122 -10.36 3.18 -15.08
CA LEU A 122 -11.66 3.65 -15.55
C LEU A 122 -11.63 5.10 -16.04
N GLU A 123 -10.45 5.66 -16.34
CA GLU A 123 -10.28 7.05 -16.81
C GLU A 123 -11.26 7.41 -17.94
N GLY A 124 -11.88 8.59 -17.84
CA GLY A 124 -12.91 9.06 -18.77
C GLY A 124 -14.32 8.47 -18.56
N GLN A 125 -14.49 7.51 -17.65
CA GLN A 125 -15.79 6.92 -17.33
C GLN A 125 -16.42 7.59 -16.10
N ALA A 126 -17.76 7.67 -16.08
CA ALA A 126 -18.53 8.26 -14.99
C ALA A 126 -18.32 7.57 -13.62
N LYS A 127 -17.90 6.30 -13.62
CA LYS A 127 -17.65 5.50 -12.41
C LYS A 127 -16.19 5.52 -11.95
N SER A 128 -15.34 6.37 -12.54
CA SER A 128 -13.93 6.46 -12.18
C SER A 128 -13.67 7.02 -10.78
N LEU A 129 -14.62 7.75 -10.21
CA LEU A 129 -14.54 8.30 -8.85
C LEU A 129 -15.47 7.56 -7.90
N THR A 130 -14.92 7.08 -6.79
CA THR A 130 -15.66 6.47 -5.69
C THR A 130 -15.56 7.37 -4.46
N TRP A 131 -16.70 7.85 -3.95
CA TRP A 131 -16.77 8.61 -2.71
C TRP A 131 -16.44 7.73 -1.49
N LEU A 132 -15.64 8.26 -0.56
CA LEU A 132 -15.17 7.53 0.63
C LEU A 132 -15.53 8.21 1.95
N SER A 133 -15.45 9.53 2.03
CA SER A 133 -15.66 10.28 3.28
C SER A 133 -16.05 11.73 3.02
N ASN A 134 -16.64 12.37 4.02
CA ASN A 134 -17.01 13.79 3.95
C ASN A 134 -15.85 14.75 4.21
N ASP A 135 -14.81 14.30 4.90
CA ASP A 135 -13.59 15.08 5.11
C ASP A 135 -12.38 14.20 5.41
N PHE A 136 -11.19 14.82 5.36
CA PHE A 136 -9.90 14.19 5.59
C PHE A 136 -9.77 13.58 6.99
N SER A 137 -10.21 14.29 8.04
CA SER A 137 -10.09 13.81 9.43
C SER A 137 -10.96 12.59 9.68
N LEU A 138 -12.20 12.60 9.16
CA LEU A 138 -13.10 11.44 9.19
C LEU A 138 -12.52 10.27 8.38
N PHE A 139 -11.96 10.54 7.20
CA PHE A 139 -11.32 9.50 6.38
C PHE A 139 -10.20 8.81 7.15
N ILE A 140 -9.23 9.57 7.66
CA ILE A 140 -8.09 9.02 8.41
C ILE A 140 -8.55 8.25 9.66
N SER A 141 -9.59 8.75 10.35
CA SER A 141 -10.12 8.10 11.56
C SER A 141 -10.95 6.83 11.24
N SER A 142 -11.44 6.70 10.00
CA SER A 142 -12.19 5.51 9.55
C SER A 142 -11.29 4.34 9.13
N LEU A 143 -10.00 4.59 8.88
CA LEU A 143 -9.06 3.57 8.45
C LEU A 143 -8.91 2.47 9.51
N GLN A 144 -8.96 1.22 9.05
CA GLN A 144 -8.86 0.04 9.91
C GLN A 144 -7.44 -0.51 9.94
N GLU A 145 -7.11 -1.16 11.06
CA GLU A 145 -5.86 -1.90 11.17
C GLU A 145 -5.84 -3.03 10.14
N ARG A 146 -4.71 -3.21 9.48
CA ARG A 146 -4.48 -4.33 8.59
C ARG A 146 -4.49 -5.63 9.40
N SER A 147 -5.59 -6.37 9.33
CA SER A 147 -5.64 -7.76 9.78
C SER A 147 -4.98 -8.62 8.71
N LEU A 148 -3.74 -9.04 8.96
CA LEU A 148 -3.12 -10.10 8.17
C LEU A 148 -3.82 -11.42 8.52
N SER A 149 -4.06 -12.27 7.53
CA SER A 149 -4.46 -13.65 7.80
C SER A 149 -3.43 -14.32 8.72
N ASP A 150 -3.85 -15.29 9.53
CA ASP A 150 -2.94 -16.04 10.39
C ASP A 150 -1.77 -16.62 9.58
N LEU A 151 -2.04 -17.13 8.38
CA LEU A 151 -1.01 -17.61 7.47
C LEU A 151 -0.02 -16.52 7.04
N ASP A 152 -0.51 -15.33 6.67
CA ASP A 152 0.39 -14.22 6.33
C ASP A 152 1.25 -13.77 7.51
N GLN A 153 0.72 -13.80 8.73
CA GLN A 153 1.49 -13.49 9.95
C GLN A 153 2.57 -14.56 10.19
N ILE A 154 2.21 -15.83 10.09
CA ILE A 154 3.11 -16.97 10.23
C ILE A 154 4.28 -16.85 9.25
N LEU A 155 3.98 -16.60 7.97
CA LEU A 155 5.01 -16.47 6.94
C LEU A 155 5.85 -15.19 7.10
N THR A 156 5.24 -14.08 7.52
CA THR A 156 5.97 -12.82 7.76
C THR A 156 6.96 -12.96 8.92
N ASN A 157 6.59 -13.72 9.95
CA ASN A 157 7.44 -13.98 11.12
C ASN A 157 8.41 -15.16 10.94
N ASP A 158 8.38 -15.83 9.78
CA ASP A 158 9.12 -17.07 9.51
C ASP A 158 8.90 -18.18 10.58
N ASP A 159 7.67 -18.27 11.09
CA ASP A 159 7.30 -19.16 12.19
C ASP A 159 6.92 -20.57 11.68
N LYS A 160 7.93 -21.41 11.46
CA LYS A 160 7.70 -22.78 10.99
C LYS A 160 6.86 -23.64 11.94
N VAL A 161 6.84 -23.34 13.25
CA VAL A 161 6.09 -24.15 14.23
C VAL A 161 4.62 -23.88 14.05
N ARG A 162 4.22 -22.61 14.07
CA ARG A 162 2.83 -22.25 13.77
C ARG A 162 2.41 -22.64 12.36
N LEU A 163 3.31 -22.58 11.38
CA LEU A 163 2.99 -23.08 10.03
C LEU A 163 2.66 -24.57 10.04
N HIS A 164 3.42 -25.38 10.79
CA HIS A 164 3.15 -26.80 10.95
C HIS A 164 1.76 -27.04 11.56
N ASP A 165 1.42 -26.33 12.64
CA ASP A 165 0.12 -26.44 13.30
C ASP A 165 -1.02 -26.00 12.37
N TYR A 166 -0.79 -24.94 11.58
CA TYR A 166 -1.74 -24.42 10.62
C TYR A 166 -2.11 -25.46 9.54
N PHE A 167 -1.14 -26.25 9.06
CA PHE A 167 -1.41 -27.38 8.16
C PHE A 167 -2.30 -28.45 8.80
N LEU A 168 -2.10 -28.74 10.08
CA LEU A 168 -2.86 -29.77 10.80
C LEU A 168 -4.32 -29.34 11.00
N ILE A 169 -4.53 -28.05 11.33
CA ILE A 169 -5.86 -27.51 11.65
C ILE A 169 -6.68 -27.27 10.37
N HIS A 170 -6.06 -26.70 9.33
CA HIS A 170 -6.78 -26.23 8.15
C HIS A 170 -6.75 -27.21 6.96
N HIS A 171 -6.08 -28.35 7.08
CA HIS A 171 -5.95 -29.35 6.01
C HIS A 171 -5.48 -28.79 4.66
N LEU A 172 -4.59 -27.80 4.69
CA LEU A 172 -4.11 -27.10 3.50
C LEU A 172 -3.41 -28.01 2.51
N ALA A 173 -3.78 -27.88 1.23
CA ALA A 173 -3.03 -28.48 0.14
C ALA A 173 -1.84 -27.58 -0.24
N LEU A 174 -0.64 -28.17 -0.35
CA LEU A 174 0.61 -27.44 -0.65
C LEU A 174 0.57 -26.65 -1.96
N GLU A 175 -0.19 -27.16 -2.93
CA GLU A 175 -0.28 -26.63 -4.29
C GLU A 175 -1.57 -25.86 -4.55
N GLU A 176 -2.42 -25.68 -3.53
CA GLU A 176 -3.58 -24.79 -3.62
C GLU A 176 -3.10 -23.37 -3.89
N LEU A 177 -3.80 -22.69 -4.80
CA LEU A 177 -3.45 -21.35 -5.24
C LEU A 177 -4.41 -20.36 -4.62
N ASP A 178 -3.86 -19.27 -4.10
CA ASP A 178 -4.65 -18.14 -3.64
C ASP A 178 -5.22 -17.30 -4.81
N GLU A 179 -5.93 -16.22 -4.47
CA GLU A 179 -6.53 -15.29 -5.44
C GLU A 179 -5.53 -14.62 -6.41
N TYR A 180 -4.23 -14.68 -6.12
CA TYR A 180 -3.15 -14.16 -6.98
C TYR A 180 -2.43 -15.28 -7.74
N GLY A 181 -2.97 -16.51 -7.71
CA GLY A 181 -2.42 -17.67 -8.41
C GLY A 181 -1.13 -18.23 -7.78
N ARG A 182 -0.89 -17.97 -6.48
CA ARG A 182 0.35 -18.35 -5.79
C ARG A 182 0.13 -19.52 -4.84
N SER A 183 1.09 -20.44 -4.82
CA SER A 183 1.16 -21.48 -3.78
C SER A 183 1.73 -20.93 -2.47
N ILE A 184 1.56 -21.70 -1.39
CA ILE A 184 2.11 -21.34 -0.07
C ILE A 184 3.65 -21.26 -0.07
N LEU A 185 4.34 -22.06 -0.91
CA LEU A 185 5.79 -21.94 -1.10
C LEU A 185 6.15 -20.62 -1.78
N GLU A 186 5.42 -20.23 -2.83
CA GLU A 186 5.62 -18.95 -3.51
C GLU A 186 5.37 -17.77 -2.54
N ARG A 187 4.39 -17.86 -1.64
CA ARG A 187 4.16 -16.89 -0.56
C ARG A 187 5.34 -16.82 0.41
N ALA A 188 5.81 -17.96 0.91
CA ALA A 188 6.95 -18.03 1.83
C ALA A 188 8.21 -17.40 1.19
N VAL A 189 8.44 -17.65 -0.10
CA VAL A 189 9.54 -17.05 -0.87
C VAL A 189 9.42 -15.54 -0.99
N ILE A 190 8.23 -15.02 -1.30
CA ILE A 190 8.00 -13.58 -1.40
C ILE A 190 8.33 -12.90 -0.06
N LYS A 191 7.91 -13.50 1.06
CA LYS A 191 8.17 -12.99 2.42
C LYS A 191 9.64 -13.14 2.84
N GLY A 192 10.37 -14.06 2.21
CA GLY A 192 11.74 -14.42 2.61
C GLY A 192 11.78 -15.32 3.85
N ALA A 193 10.77 -16.16 4.02
CA ALA A 193 10.56 -17.02 5.18
C ALA A 193 11.36 -18.32 5.08
N SER A 194 12.65 -18.26 5.39
CA SER A 194 13.61 -19.35 5.22
C SER A 194 13.23 -20.64 5.94
N GLN A 195 12.73 -20.57 7.17
CA GLN A 195 12.33 -21.72 7.98
C GLN A 195 11.03 -22.33 7.46
N CYS A 196 10.09 -21.50 7.05
CA CYS A 196 8.85 -21.94 6.42
C CYS A 196 9.13 -22.63 5.07
N ILE A 197 10.02 -22.08 4.25
CA ILE A 197 10.45 -22.69 2.98
C ILE A 197 11.05 -24.08 3.22
N LYS A 198 11.92 -24.24 4.21
CA LYS A 198 12.49 -25.53 4.61
C LYS A 198 11.42 -26.56 4.97
N LEU A 199 10.42 -26.15 5.76
CA LEU A 199 9.29 -27.00 6.13
C LEU A 199 8.42 -27.38 4.92
N LEU A 200 8.14 -26.43 4.03
CA LEU A 200 7.31 -26.66 2.86
C LEU A 200 8.01 -27.61 1.86
N TYR A 201 9.31 -27.43 1.66
CA TYR A 201 10.13 -28.36 0.88
C TYR A 201 10.11 -29.77 1.47
N SER A 202 10.33 -29.91 2.80
CA SER A 202 10.32 -31.23 3.43
C SER A 202 8.95 -31.91 3.40
N LYS A 203 7.87 -31.15 3.25
CA LYS A 203 6.51 -31.65 3.00
C LYS A 203 6.22 -31.97 1.53
N GLY A 204 7.14 -31.69 0.60
CA GLY A 204 7.01 -32.02 -0.82
C GLY A 204 6.39 -30.92 -1.69
N ALA A 205 6.43 -29.66 -1.26
CA ALA A 205 5.98 -28.54 -2.09
C ALA A 205 6.78 -28.47 -3.41
N LYS A 206 6.14 -28.06 -4.51
CA LYS A 206 6.76 -27.98 -5.82
C LYS A 206 7.38 -26.60 -6.06
N LYS A 207 8.55 -26.58 -6.72
CA LYS A 207 9.29 -25.34 -7.03
C LYS A 207 8.46 -24.28 -7.75
N ARG A 208 7.59 -24.65 -8.71
CA ARG A 208 6.80 -23.73 -9.55
C ARG A 208 7.61 -22.48 -9.95
N SER A 209 7.09 -21.27 -9.68
CA SER A 209 7.73 -19.99 -9.96
C SER A 209 8.61 -19.49 -8.80
N SER A 210 8.78 -20.24 -7.73
CA SER A 210 9.51 -19.84 -6.52
C SER A 210 10.92 -19.35 -6.83
N LEU A 211 11.68 -20.04 -7.67
CA LEU A 211 13.05 -19.61 -8.02
C LEU A 211 13.05 -18.27 -8.76
N MET A 212 12.09 -18.08 -9.68
CA MET A 212 11.94 -16.83 -10.42
C MET A 212 11.58 -15.67 -9.49
N LEU A 213 10.63 -15.88 -8.58
CA LEU A 213 10.21 -14.90 -7.59
C LEU A 213 11.35 -14.52 -6.64
N ALA A 214 12.11 -15.51 -6.15
CA ALA A 214 13.28 -15.28 -5.31
C ALA A 214 14.33 -14.42 -6.04
N LYS A 215 14.65 -14.76 -7.30
CA LYS A 215 15.62 -14.03 -8.13
C LYS A 215 15.18 -12.60 -8.39
N ARG A 216 13.89 -12.37 -8.68
CA ARG A 216 13.34 -11.03 -8.87
C ARG A 216 13.44 -10.19 -7.60
N ASN A 217 13.09 -10.75 -6.44
CA ASN A 217 13.18 -10.01 -5.17
C ASN A 217 14.63 -9.75 -4.74
N ALA A 218 15.57 -10.64 -5.05
CA ALA A 218 16.99 -10.45 -4.75
C ALA A 218 17.62 -9.25 -5.49
N GLN A 219 16.98 -8.72 -6.54
CA GLN A 219 17.41 -7.48 -7.19
C GLN A 219 17.17 -6.25 -6.30
N PHE A 220 16.21 -6.32 -5.38
CA PHE A 220 15.79 -5.20 -4.53
C PHE A 220 16.12 -5.42 -3.05
N PHE A 221 16.25 -6.67 -2.61
CA PHE A 221 16.40 -7.04 -1.21
C PHE A 221 17.55 -8.03 -1.00
N GLU A 222 18.60 -7.60 -0.30
CA GLU A 222 19.80 -8.41 -0.06
C GLU A 222 19.49 -9.76 0.60
N LYS A 223 18.55 -9.77 1.54
CA LYS A 223 18.10 -11.00 2.24
C LYS A 223 17.58 -12.09 1.30
N HIS A 224 17.05 -11.71 0.13
CA HIS A 224 16.50 -12.65 -0.83
C HIS A 224 17.60 -13.39 -1.62
N LYS A 225 18.87 -12.96 -1.57
CA LYS A 225 19.98 -13.74 -2.14
C LYS A 225 20.15 -15.09 -1.45
N GLU A 226 19.99 -15.15 -0.13
CA GLU A 226 20.03 -16.41 0.62
C GLU A 226 18.81 -17.30 0.31
N ILE A 227 17.66 -16.68 0.00
CA ILE A 227 16.47 -17.42 -0.44
C ILE A 227 16.69 -18.03 -1.83
N VAL A 228 17.37 -17.34 -2.75
CA VAL A 228 17.75 -17.92 -4.05
C VAL A 228 18.61 -19.15 -3.85
N LYS A 229 19.68 -19.05 -3.05
CA LYS A 229 20.57 -20.19 -2.74
C LYS A 229 19.79 -21.35 -2.14
N LEU A 230 18.90 -21.08 -1.18
CA LEU A 230 18.06 -22.09 -0.53
C LEU A 230 17.16 -22.83 -1.52
N ILE A 231 16.51 -22.12 -2.44
CA ILE A 231 15.65 -22.74 -3.46
C ILE A 231 16.49 -23.51 -4.49
N GLU A 232 17.68 -23.02 -4.87
CA GLU A 232 18.61 -23.75 -5.74
C GLU A 232 19.19 -24.99 -5.06
N GLU A 233 19.43 -24.97 -3.76
CA GLU A 233 19.84 -26.14 -2.99
C GLU A 233 18.76 -27.22 -2.98
N PHE A 234 17.50 -26.83 -2.73
CA PHE A 234 16.38 -27.76 -2.63
C PHE A 234 15.86 -28.28 -3.95
N TYR A 235 16.00 -27.51 -5.04
CA TYR A 235 15.39 -27.86 -6.32
C TYR A 235 16.33 -27.71 -7.53
N GLY A 236 17.62 -27.50 -7.31
CA GLY A 236 18.66 -27.40 -8.34
C GLY A 236 19.46 -28.69 -8.56
N GLY A 237 19.19 -29.74 -7.78
CA GLY A 237 19.62 -31.10 -8.10
C GLY A 237 18.83 -31.68 -9.27
N LYS A 238 19.54 -32.28 -10.23
CA LYS A 238 19.00 -33.02 -11.38
C LYS A 238 18.04 -34.13 -10.96
#